data_AF-A0A2G6LYS7-F1
#
_entry.id   AF-A0A2G6LYS7-F1
#
_cell.length_a   1.000
_cell.length_b   1.000
_cell.length_c   1.000
_cell.angle_alpha   90.00
_cell.angle_beta   90.00
_cell.angle_gamma   90.00
#
_symmetry.space_group_name_H-M   'P 1'
#
loop_
_entity.id
_entity.type
_entity.pdbx_description
1 polymer ?
#
loop_
_entity_poly.entity_id
_entity_poly.type
_entity_poly.pdbx_seq_one_letter_code
_entity_poly.pdbx_strand_id
1 'polypeptide(L)'
;MSENHMEMRELIQNRELSQWHLMIASLLGSLASQQGMFNQAFLNRLLAHSMETFVIPYFETMPEYSIAVNEAASRTSLTEKLKPAVEFINMVFQLAGDVDVLNNNDGNPAVRIGSASCRFCPIGVGKAKMTPGDTFCPFPTMIEKTINAILGDSSVVTVMKREGMKTKILEKKDGNCYIAFKGS
;
A
#
# COMPACT_ATOMS: atom_id res chain seq x y z
N MET A 1 -14.86 18.42 26.37
CA MET A 1 -14.44 17.66 25.17
C MET A 1 -13.93 16.31 25.66
N SER A 2 -14.40 15.18 25.10
CA SER A 2 -13.91 13.87 25.53
C SER A 2 -12.48 13.63 25.06
N GLU A 3 -11.74 12.82 25.82
CA GLU A 3 -10.34 12.41 25.59
C GLU A 3 -10.11 11.91 24.15
N ASN A 4 -11.07 11.15 23.60
CA ASN A 4 -11.04 10.64 22.23
C ASN A 4 -11.02 11.74 21.14
N HIS A 5 -11.62 12.91 21.39
CA HIS A 5 -11.62 14.00 20.41
C HIS A 5 -10.28 14.73 20.34
N MET A 6 -9.50 14.74 21.43
CA MET A 6 -8.16 15.32 21.43
C MET A 6 -7.17 14.38 20.74
N GLU A 7 -7.24 13.08 21.02
CA GLU A 7 -6.41 12.05 20.38
C GLU A 7 -6.56 12.06 18.84
N MET A 8 -7.79 12.22 18.34
CA MET A 8 -8.04 12.26 16.89
C MET A 8 -7.51 13.54 16.24
N ARG A 9 -7.60 14.70 16.92
CA ARG A 9 -7.05 15.96 16.39
C ARG A 9 -5.54 15.92 16.29
N GLU A 10 -4.87 15.40 17.32
CA GLU A 10 -3.42 15.21 17.31
C GLU A 10 -3.01 14.25 16.20
N LEU A 11 -3.73 13.14 16.01
CA LEU A 11 -3.48 12.19 14.92
C LEU A 11 -3.63 12.84 13.53
N ILE A 12 -4.65 13.71 13.34
CA ILE A 12 -4.85 14.46 12.09
C ILE A 12 -3.69 15.41 11.82
N GLN A 13 -3.26 16.15 12.83
CA GLN A 13 -2.16 17.12 12.70
C GLN A 13 -0.83 16.41 12.45
N ASN A 14 -0.51 15.39 13.24
CA ASN A 14 0.78 14.68 13.17
C ASN A 14 0.97 13.90 11.86
N ARG A 15 -0.11 13.45 11.21
CA ARG A 15 -0.04 12.71 9.94
C ARG A 15 -0.54 13.50 8.73
N GLU A 16 -0.90 14.77 8.93
CA GLU A 16 -1.49 15.65 7.91
C GLU A 16 -2.66 14.99 7.18
N LEU A 17 -3.62 14.46 7.96
CA LEU A 17 -4.75 13.72 7.39
C LEU A 17 -5.77 14.66 6.77
N SER A 18 -6.07 14.45 5.49
CA SER A 18 -7.23 15.06 4.82
C SER A 18 -8.52 14.34 5.23
N GLN A 19 -9.66 14.96 4.91
CA GLN A 19 -10.97 14.32 5.07
C GLN A 19 -11.05 13.00 4.29
N TRP A 20 -10.43 12.94 3.11
CA TRP A 20 -10.35 11.73 2.29
C TRP A 20 -9.57 10.61 2.97
N HIS A 21 -8.44 10.92 3.61
CA HIS A 21 -7.65 9.95 4.36
C HIS A 21 -8.48 9.31 5.48
N LEU A 22 -9.17 10.14 6.26
CA LEU A 22 -10.01 9.68 7.37
C LEU A 22 -11.18 8.82 6.87
N MET A 23 -11.85 9.24 5.80
CA MET A 23 -12.99 8.53 5.24
C MET A 23 -12.58 7.14 4.73
N ILE A 24 -11.54 7.06 3.90
CA ILE A 24 -11.07 5.81 3.31
C ILE A 24 -10.52 4.88 4.40
N ALA A 25 -9.70 5.40 5.32
CA ALA A 25 -9.15 4.59 6.40
C ALA A 25 -10.25 4.03 7.31
N SER A 26 -11.26 4.83 7.64
CA SER A 26 -12.40 4.39 8.46
C SER A 26 -13.27 3.37 7.75
N LEU A 27 -13.50 3.54 6.43
CA LEU A 27 -14.21 2.56 5.62
C LEU A 27 -13.46 1.23 5.60
N LEU A 28 -12.17 1.25 5.31
CA LEU A 28 -11.31 0.07 5.34
C LEU A 28 -11.26 -0.57 6.73
N GLY A 29 -11.24 0.26 7.79
CA GLY A 29 -11.23 -0.23 9.17
C GLY A 29 -12.54 -0.89 9.59
N SER A 30 -13.67 -0.35 9.13
CA SER A 30 -14.99 -0.96 9.30
C SER A 30 -15.07 -2.30 8.57
N LEU A 31 -14.65 -2.34 7.30
CA LEU A 31 -14.61 -3.58 6.50
C LEU A 31 -13.72 -4.64 7.14
N ALA A 32 -12.54 -4.26 7.62
CA ALA A 32 -11.63 -5.16 8.31
C ALA A 32 -12.21 -5.73 9.62
N SER A 33 -13.07 -4.96 10.30
CA SER A 33 -13.67 -5.34 11.58
C SER A 33 -14.94 -6.20 11.42
N GLN A 34 -15.54 -6.25 10.22
CA GLN A 34 -16.64 -7.14 9.88
C GLN A 34 -16.10 -8.55 9.60
N GLN A 35 -15.67 -9.23 10.67
CA GLN A 35 -15.08 -10.57 10.61
C GLN A 35 -15.99 -11.57 9.87
N GLY A 36 -15.43 -12.28 8.90
CA GLY A 36 -16.05 -13.43 8.22
C GLY A 36 -16.31 -13.25 6.72
N MET A 37 -16.67 -12.04 6.26
CA MET A 37 -16.98 -11.79 4.84
C MET A 37 -15.83 -11.10 4.08
N PHE A 38 -15.07 -10.23 4.74
CA PHE A 38 -14.04 -9.40 4.10
C PHE A 38 -12.65 -9.76 4.62
N ASN A 39 -12.00 -10.72 3.97
CA ASN A 39 -10.59 -11.04 4.22
C ASN A 39 -9.67 -10.35 3.19
N GLN A 40 -8.35 -10.39 3.42
CA GLN A 40 -7.35 -9.80 2.52
C GLN A 40 -7.48 -10.33 1.08
N ALA A 41 -7.87 -11.60 0.87
CA ALA A 41 -8.02 -12.16 -0.46
C ALA A 41 -9.21 -11.53 -1.22
N PHE A 42 -10.34 -11.31 -0.55
CA PHE A 42 -11.47 -10.59 -1.12
C PHE A 42 -11.08 -9.14 -1.46
N LEU A 43 -10.44 -8.44 -0.52
CA LEU A 43 -9.95 -7.07 -0.73
C LEU A 43 -9.03 -6.99 -1.95
N ASN A 44 -8.05 -7.91 -2.04
CA ASN A 44 -7.12 -7.97 -3.16
C ASN A 44 -7.85 -8.17 -4.49
N ARG A 45 -8.87 -9.04 -4.55
CA ARG A 45 -9.65 -9.27 -5.77
C ARG A 45 -10.41 -8.02 -6.19
N LEU A 46 -11.09 -7.37 -5.24
CA LEU A 46 -11.84 -6.14 -5.51
C LEU A 46 -10.90 -5.03 -5.99
N LEU A 47 -9.79 -4.82 -5.27
CA LEU A 47 -8.80 -3.81 -5.62
C LEU A 47 -8.14 -4.09 -6.96
N ALA A 48 -7.74 -5.32 -7.25
CA ALA A 48 -7.16 -5.67 -8.54
C ALA A 48 -8.09 -5.27 -9.69
N HIS A 49 -9.38 -5.63 -9.58
CA HIS A 49 -10.37 -5.27 -10.60
C HIS A 49 -10.57 -3.75 -10.71
N SER A 50 -10.70 -3.04 -9.58
CA SER A 50 -10.84 -1.58 -9.59
C SER A 50 -9.60 -0.88 -10.15
N MET A 51 -8.41 -1.39 -9.85
CA MET A 51 -7.15 -0.86 -10.36
C MET A 51 -7.11 -0.98 -11.88
N GLU A 52 -7.40 -2.17 -12.41
CA GLU A 52 -7.36 -2.45 -13.85
C GLU A 52 -8.45 -1.70 -14.63
N THR A 53 -9.66 -1.57 -14.06
CA THR A 53 -10.82 -1.04 -14.78
C THR A 53 -10.92 0.48 -14.73
N PHE A 54 -10.45 1.10 -13.65
CA PHE A 54 -10.70 2.53 -13.40
C PHE A 54 -9.45 3.31 -13.03
N VAL A 55 -8.66 2.82 -12.08
CA VAL A 55 -7.57 3.61 -11.50
C VAL A 55 -6.38 3.73 -12.45
N ILE A 56 -5.94 2.62 -13.05
CA ILE A 56 -4.83 2.63 -14.02
C ILE A 56 -5.22 3.42 -15.27
N PRO A 57 -6.40 3.22 -15.90
CA PRO A 57 -6.83 4.07 -17.02
C PRO A 57 -6.87 5.56 -16.67
N TYR A 58 -7.25 5.91 -15.44
CA TYR A 58 -7.16 7.30 -14.98
C TYR A 58 -5.70 7.77 -14.87
N PHE A 59 -4.81 6.96 -14.30
CA PHE A 59 -3.38 7.28 -14.23
C PHE A 59 -2.76 7.49 -15.60
N GLU A 60 -3.13 6.70 -16.60
CA GLU A 60 -2.67 6.84 -17.98
C GLU A 60 -3.00 8.20 -18.61
N THR A 61 -4.00 8.93 -18.08
CA THR A 61 -4.31 10.30 -18.49
C THR A 61 -3.43 11.38 -17.85
N MET A 62 -2.67 11.03 -16.81
CA MET A 62 -1.82 11.95 -16.05
C MET A 62 -0.44 12.08 -16.71
N PRO A 63 0.09 13.30 -16.94
CA PRO A 63 1.44 13.49 -17.46
C PRO A 63 2.52 12.80 -16.60
N GLU A 64 2.34 12.82 -15.28
CA GLU A 64 3.26 12.24 -14.30
C GLU A 64 3.37 10.72 -14.43
N TYR A 65 2.30 10.05 -14.88
CA TYR A 65 2.34 8.62 -15.15
C TYR A 65 3.27 8.30 -16.33
N SER A 66 3.19 9.09 -17.41
CA SER A 66 4.09 8.92 -18.56
C SER A 66 5.55 9.17 -18.20
N ILE A 67 5.82 10.11 -17.28
CA ILE A 67 7.16 10.34 -16.73
C ILE A 67 7.63 9.09 -15.98
N ALA A 68 6.80 8.55 -15.08
CA ALA A 68 7.14 7.35 -14.30
C ALA A 68 7.41 6.12 -15.20
N VAL A 69 6.64 5.93 -16.27
CA VAL A 69 6.85 4.87 -17.27
C VAL A 69 8.22 5.02 -17.95
N ASN A 70 8.52 6.20 -18.47
CA ASN A 70 9.78 6.45 -19.17
C ASN A 70 11.00 6.30 -18.24
N GLU A 71 10.89 6.81 -17.01
CA GLU A 71 11.94 6.67 -16.01
C GLU A 71 12.15 5.20 -15.63
N ALA A 72 11.08 4.44 -15.38
CA ALA A 72 11.19 3.03 -15.04
C ALA A 72 11.80 2.22 -16.20
N ALA A 73 11.42 2.50 -17.44
CA ALA A 73 11.98 1.85 -18.63
C ALA A 73 13.49 2.07 -18.78
N SER A 74 14.02 3.20 -18.29
CA SER A 74 15.46 3.50 -18.34
C SER A 74 16.30 2.75 -17.30
N ARG A 75 15.68 2.09 -16.31
CA ARG A 75 16.38 1.42 -15.21
C ARG A 75 16.64 -0.06 -15.53
N THR A 76 17.74 -0.59 -14.98
CA THR A 76 18.20 -1.96 -15.26
C THR A 76 17.70 -2.98 -14.24
N SER A 77 17.83 -2.70 -12.94
CA SER A 77 17.41 -3.63 -11.89
C SER A 77 15.94 -3.45 -11.51
N LEU A 78 15.29 -4.52 -11.03
CA LEU A 78 13.89 -4.44 -10.59
C LEU A 78 13.72 -3.43 -9.44
N THR A 79 14.65 -3.38 -8.48
CA THR A 79 14.63 -2.40 -7.39
C THR A 79 14.62 -0.96 -7.88
N GLU A 80 15.43 -0.64 -8.89
CA GLU A 80 15.45 0.71 -9.47
C GLU A 80 14.19 0.98 -10.31
N LYS A 81 13.68 -0.02 -11.03
CA LYS A 81 12.42 0.06 -11.79
C LYS A 81 11.20 0.33 -10.91
N LEU A 82 11.24 -0.13 -9.66
CA LEU A 82 10.16 0.09 -8.69
C LEU A 82 10.09 1.52 -8.16
N LYS A 83 11.21 2.25 -8.11
CA LYS A 83 11.26 3.60 -7.51
C LYS A 83 10.30 4.58 -8.19
N PRO A 84 10.32 4.78 -9.53
CA PRO A 84 9.42 5.72 -10.17
C PRO A 84 7.94 5.35 -9.97
N ALA A 85 7.62 4.06 -9.97
CA ALA A 85 6.25 3.59 -9.71
C ALA A 85 5.79 3.93 -8.28
N VAL A 86 6.64 3.68 -7.29
CA VAL A 86 6.32 3.94 -5.88
C VAL A 86 6.27 5.44 -5.59
N GLU A 87 7.15 6.23 -6.19
CA GLU A 87 7.14 7.69 -6.12
C GLU A 87 5.85 8.26 -6.72
N PHE A 88 5.43 7.78 -7.90
CA PHE A 88 4.16 8.16 -8.51
C PHE A 88 2.96 7.82 -7.62
N ILE A 89 2.90 6.61 -7.05
CA ILE A 89 1.83 6.22 -6.13
C ILE A 89 1.84 7.13 -4.89
N ASN A 90 3.01 7.42 -4.32
CA ASN A 90 3.11 8.28 -3.15
C ASN A 90 2.72 9.74 -3.48
N MET A 91 3.02 10.23 -4.69
CA MET A 91 2.59 11.54 -5.16
C MET A 91 1.05 11.61 -5.24
N VAL A 92 0.42 10.62 -5.86
CA VAL A 92 -1.04 10.59 -6.08
C VAL A 92 -1.80 10.41 -4.77
N PHE A 93 -1.39 9.43 -3.96
CA PHE A 93 -2.15 9.06 -2.77
C PHE A 93 -1.64 9.72 -1.49
N GLN A 94 -0.42 10.26 -1.47
CA GLN A 94 0.24 10.73 -0.25
C GLN A 94 0.23 9.65 0.84
N LEU A 95 0.80 8.48 0.51
CA LEU A 95 0.70 7.27 1.33
C LEU A 95 1.23 7.46 2.74
N ALA A 96 2.44 8.01 2.85
CA ALA A 96 3.16 8.25 4.09
C ALA A 96 4.28 9.28 3.86
N GLY A 97 4.79 9.85 4.96
CA GLY A 97 5.98 10.71 4.92
C GLY A 97 7.26 9.94 4.58
N ASP A 98 7.31 8.65 4.94
CA ASP A 98 8.47 7.78 4.71
C ASP A 98 8.06 6.60 3.84
N VAL A 99 8.40 6.69 2.54
CA VAL A 99 8.22 5.60 1.57
C VAL A 99 9.53 5.40 0.82
N ASP A 100 10.07 4.18 0.87
CA ASP A 100 11.33 3.85 0.22
C ASP A 100 11.26 2.52 -0.50
N VAL A 101 12.10 2.38 -1.53
CA VAL A 101 12.35 1.10 -2.19
C VAL A 101 13.75 0.62 -1.84
N LEU A 102 13.84 -0.60 -1.31
CA LEU A 102 15.08 -1.23 -0.83
C LEU A 102 15.09 -2.71 -1.21
N ASN A 103 16.24 -3.38 -1.04
CA ASN A 103 16.28 -4.84 -1.10
C ASN A 103 16.11 -5.40 0.31
N ASN A 104 15.26 -6.42 0.45
CA ASN A 104 15.14 -7.15 1.70
C ASN A 104 16.31 -8.14 1.87
N ASN A 105 16.36 -8.79 3.03
CA ASN A 105 17.42 -9.76 3.36
C ASN A 105 17.50 -10.96 2.41
N ASP A 106 16.40 -11.26 1.71
CA ASP A 106 16.30 -12.34 0.73
C ASP A 106 16.70 -11.88 -0.69
N GLY A 107 17.21 -10.66 -0.83
CA GLY A 107 17.58 -10.05 -2.12
C GLY A 107 16.40 -9.61 -2.98
N ASN A 108 15.17 -9.69 -2.46
CA ASN A 108 13.97 -9.27 -3.18
C ASN A 108 13.75 -7.77 -2.98
N PRO A 109 13.40 -7.02 -4.05
CA PRO A 109 12.97 -5.63 -3.91
C PRO A 109 11.77 -5.52 -2.97
N ALA A 110 11.73 -4.49 -2.15
CA ALA A 110 10.69 -4.26 -1.18
C ALA A 110 10.39 -2.77 -1.03
N VAL A 111 9.11 -2.46 -0.86
CA VAL A 111 8.63 -1.13 -0.49
C VAL A 111 8.49 -1.06 1.02
N ARG A 112 9.20 -0.11 1.63
CA ARG A 112 9.10 0.25 3.04
C ARG A 112 8.14 1.42 3.17
N ILE A 113 7.15 1.31 4.05
CA ILE A 113 6.21 2.37 4.38
C ILE A 113 6.23 2.57 5.90
N GLY A 114 6.45 3.79 6.37
CA GLY A 114 6.36 4.13 7.79
C GLY A 114 4.96 3.81 8.34
N SER A 115 4.86 2.88 9.29
CA SER A 115 3.55 2.45 9.85
C SER A 115 2.88 3.59 10.63
N ALA A 116 3.68 4.40 11.30
CA ALA A 116 3.23 5.54 12.08
C ALA A 116 2.86 6.74 11.21
N SER A 117 3.33 6.82 9.96
CA SER A 117 3.04 7.93 9.03
C SER A 117 2.05 7.55 7.93
N CYS A 118 1.71 6.26 7.78
CA CYS A 118 0.72 5.80 6.81
C CYS A 118 -0.66 6.43 7.04
N ARG A 119 -1.15 7.16 6.02
CA ARG A 119 -2.37 7.99 6.09
C ARG A 119 -3.67 7.20 5.91
N PHE A 120 -3.59 6.01 5.31
CA PHE A 120 -4.75 5.14 5.10
C PHE A 120 -4.71 3.85 5.93
N CYS A 121 -3.86 3.80 6.96
CA CYS A 121 -3.71 2.61 7.78
C CYS A 121 -5.06 2.24 8.43
N PRO A 122 -5.68 1.08 8.11
CA PRO A 122 -6.99 0.74 8.66
C PRO A 122 -6.95 0.57 10.17
N ILE A 123 -5.81 0.09 10.72
CA ILE A 123 -5.60 -0.05 12.16
C ILE A 123 -5.25 1.31 12.79
N GLY A 124 -4.27 2.02 12.24
CA GLY A 124 -3.72 3.24 12.85
C GLY A 124 -4.64 4.45 12.76
N VAL A 125 -5.32 4.61 11.61
CA VAL A 125 -6.23 5.73 11.34
C VAL A 125 -7.68 5.27 11.42
N GLY A 126 -8.01 4.16 10.76
CA GLY A 126 -9.38 3.61 10.75
C GLY A 126 -9.82 2.91 12.03
N LYS A 127 -8.92 2.78 13.02
CA LYS A 127 -9.15 2.13 14.32
C LYS A 127 -9.73 0.70 14.22
N ALA A 128 -9.37 -0.02 13.16
CA ALA A 128 -9.80 -1.40 12.92
C ALA A 128 -9.40 -2.32 14.08
N LYS A 129 -10.33 -3.18 14.52
CA LYS A 129 -10.06 -4.24 15.49
C LYS A 129 -9.75 -5.53 14.74
N MET A 130 -8.47 -5.88 14.67
CA MET A 130 -7.99 -7.06 13.96
C MET A 130 -7.44 -8.12 14.91
N THR A 131 -7.58 -9.39 14.54
CA THR A 131 -6.96 -10.51 15.26
C THR A 131 -5.44 -10.43 15.11
N PRO A 132 -4.66 -10.82 16.15
CA PRO A 132 -3.21 -10.90 16.02
C PRO A 132 -2.75 -11.72 14.80
N GLY A 133 -1.89 -11.11 13.98
CA GLY A 133 -1.34 -11.70 12.77
C GLY A 133 -2.21 -11.60 11.53
N ASP A 134 -3.42 -11.01 11.62
CA ASP A 134 -4.20 -10.66 10.43
C ASP A 134 -3.74 -9.31 9.87
N THR A 135 -3.64 -9.24 8.56
CA THR A 135 -3.32 -8.00 7.83
C THR A 135 -4.50 -7.68 6.94
N PHE A 136 -4.97 -6.44 7.01
CA PHE A 136 -5.92 -5.84 6.07
C PHE A 136 -5.32 -4.53 5.58
N CYS A 137 -4.68 -4.56 4.41
CA CYS A 137 -3.99 -3.42 3.83
C CYS A 137 -4.23 -3.42 2.31
N PRO A 138 -4.72 -2.31 1.73
CA PRO A 138 -4.98 -2.25 0.29
C PRO A 138 -3.70 -2.11 -0.54
N PHE A 139 -2.63 -1.60 0.06
CA PHE A 139 -1.44 -1.16 -0.66
C PHE A 139 -0.65 -2.23 -1.40
N PRO A 140 -0.48 -3.47 -0.88
CA PRO A 140 0.24 -4.48 -1.64
C PRO A 140 -0.32 -4.69 -3.05
N THR A 141 -1.64 -4.86 -3.17
CA THR A 141 -2.29 -5.04 -4.48
C THR A 141 -2.28 -3.77 -5.31
N MET A 142 -2.55 -2.61 -4.72
CA MET A 142 -2.52 -1.35 -5.48
C MET A 142 -1.12 -1.09 -6.05
N ILE A 143 -0.08 -1.26 -5.23
CA ILE A 143 1.30 -1.05 -5.62
C ILE A 143 1.70 -2.06 -6.68
N GLU A 144 1.45 -3.36 -6.49
CA GLU A 144 1.72 -4.40 -7.49
C GLU A 144 1.08 -4.09 -8.85
N LYS A 145 -0.19 -3.70 -8.86
CA LYS A 145 -0.92 -3.43 -10.11
C LYS A 145 -0.40 -2.19 -10.81
N THR A 146 -0.12 -1.12 -10.08
CA THR A 146 0.47 0.09 -10.66
C THR A 146 1.89 -0.17 -11.17
N ILE A 147 2.70 -0.93 -10.45
CA ILE A 147 4.03 -1.33 -10.93
C ILE A 147 3.91 -2.08 -12.26
N ASN A 148 3.09 -3.12 -12.33
CA ASN A 148 2.96 -3.92 -13.55
C ASN A 148 2.44 -3.08 -14.74
N ALA A 149 1.52 -2.14 -14.48
CA ALA A 149 1.05 -1.21 -15.50
C ALA A 149 2.17 -0.29 -16.00
N ILE A 150 2.96 0.28 -15.09
CA ILE A 150 4.08 1.17 -15.42
C ILE A 150 5.19 0.43 -16.18
N LEU A 151 5.47 -0.82 -15.79
CA LEU A 151 6.48 -1.65 -16.44
C LEU A 151 6.01 -2.27 -17.76
N GLY A 152 4.71 -2.18 -18.07
CA GLY A 152 4.13 -2.72 -19.29
C GLY A 152 4.12 -4.25 -19.38
N ASP A 153 4.32 -4.94 -18.26
CA ASP A 153 4.32 -6.41 -18.18
C ASP A 153 3.83 -6.86 -16.80
N SER A 154 3.16 -8.02 -16.74
CA SER A 154 2.74 -8.68 -15.49
C SER A 154 3.90 -9.46 -14.84
N SER A 155 5.09 -8.86 -14.88
CA SER A 155 6.34 -9.50 -14.48
C SER A 155 6.69 -9.26 -13.01
N VAL A 156 5.86 -8.56 -12.24
CA VAL A 156 6.11 -8.31 -10.82
C VAL A 156 4.96 -8.84 -9.98
N VAL A 157 5.29 -9.67 -9.00
CA VAL A 157 4.32 -10.21 -8.04
C VAL A 157 4.77 -9.95 -6.62
N THR A 158 3.81 -9.65 -5.74
CA THR A 158 4.07 -9.50 -4.32
C THR A 158 4.49 -10.85 -3.72
N VAL A 159 5.55 -10.84 -2.94
CA VAL A 159 6.07 -12.03 -2.26
C VAL A 159 5.16 -12.35 -1.07
N MET A 160 4.58 -13.55 -1.11
CA MET A 160 3.81 -14.09 0.00
C MET A 160 4.73 -14.92 0.90
N LYS A 161 4.86 -14.53 2.18
CA LYS A 161 5.56 -15.32 3.20
C LYS A 161 4.57 -16.20 3.96
N ARG A 162 4.90 -17.47 4.17
CA ARG A 162 4.10 -18.39 4.98
C ARG A 162 4.69 -18.47 6.39
N GLU A 163 3.92 -18.10 7.39
CA GLU A 163 4.27 -18.25 8.80
C GLU A 163 3.26 -19.21 9.45
N GLY A 164 3.65 -20.47 9.59
CA GLY A 164 2.76 -21.55 10.03
C GLY A 164 1.60 -21.77 9.06
N MET A 165 0.36 -21.63 9.54
CA MET A 165 -0.85 -21.76 8.71
C MET A 165 -1.28 -20.44 8.05
N LYS A 166 -0.60 -19.31 8.32
CA LYS A 166 -0.98 -18.00 7.77
C LYS A 166 -0.06 -17.59 6.62
N THR A 167 -0.64 -16.93 5.62
CA THR A 167 0.08 -16.30 4.51
C THR A 167 0.07 -14.80 4.72
N LYS A 168 1.24 -14.16 4.72
CA LYS A 168 1.43 -12.72 4.90
C LYS A 168 2.01 -12.10 3.65
N ILE A 169 1.37 -11.02 3.20
CA ILE A 169 1.78 -10.20 2.06
C ILE A 169 2.49 -8.91 2.54
N LEU A 170 2.35 -8.61 3.83
CA LEU A 170 2.91 -7.43 4.49
C LEU A 170 3.64 -7.90 5.76
N GLU A 171 4.88 -7.47 5.93
CA GLU A 171 5.66 -7.68 7.14
C GLU A 171 5.71 -6.39 7.94
N LYS A 172 5.37 -6.44 9.24
CA LYS A 172 5.47 -5.29 10.15
C LYS A 172 6.65 -5.48 11.07
N LYS A 173 7.62 -4.58 11.00
CA LYS A 173 8.86 -4.64 11.79
C LYS A 173 9.40 -3.24 12.02
N ASP A 174 9.90 -2.96 13.24
CA ASP A 174 10.59 -1.71 13.59
C ASP A 174 9.83 -0.43 13.17
N GLY A 175 8.51 -0.41 13.40
CA GLY A 175 7.66 0.73 13.03
C GLY A 175 7.39 0.88 11.52
N ASN A 176 7.78 -0.09 10.71
CA ASN A 176 7.67 -0.07 9.26
C ASN A 176 6.83 -1.26 8.72
N CYS A 177 6.19 -1.01 7.60
CA CYS A 177 5.46 -1.98 6.78
C CYS A 177 6.30 -2.30 5.55
N TYR A 178 6.61 -3.57 5.33
CA TYR A 178 7.40 -4.02 4.19
C TYR A 178 6.53 -4.86 3.26
N ILE A 179 6.54 -4.49 1.98
CA ILE A 179 5.88 -5.22 0.90
C ILE A 179 7.00 -5.67 -0.05
N ALA A 180 7.30 -6.96 -0.08
CA ALA A 180 8.35 -7.50 -0.95
C ALA A 180 7.77 -7.92 -2.30
N PHE A 181 8.57 -7.81 -3.35
CA PHE A 181 8.22 -8.11 -4.73
C PHE A 181 9.28 -9.01 -5.36
N LYS A 182 8.88 -9.81 -6.34
CA LYS A 182 9.80 -10.59 -7.16
C LYS A 182 9.43 -10.48 -8.64
N GLY A 183 10.43 -10.66 -9.50
CA GLY A 183 10.20 -10.88 -10.92
C GLY A 183 9.50 -12.22 -11.17
N SER A 184 8.58 -12.26 -12.13
CA SER A 184 8.01 -13.46 -12.74
C SER A 184 9.04 -14.20 -13.58
#